data_AF-A0A9W8H727-F1
#
_entry.id   AF-A0A9W8H727-F1
#
_cell.length_a   1.000
_cell.length_b   1.000
_cell.length_c   1.000
_cell.angle_alpha   90.00
_cell.angle_beta   90.00
_cell.angle_gamma   90.00
#
_symmetry.space_group_name_H-M   'P 1'
#
loop_
_entity.id
_entity.type
_entity.pdbx_description
1 polymer ?
#
loop_
_entity_poly.entity_id
_entity_poly.type
_entity_poly.pdbx_seq_one_letter_code
_entity_poly.pdbx_strand_id
1 'polypeptide(L)'
;MVRPIARKKLRNPKLKTTRRTAEKAKRVKYTGHPLLKEKWNRSLTVTENYRNLGLVSRVNGVRGGVVKDLFAKPKQQEEEGEKGELTEEQVKKAIPKGYGIIERDEEGNVVNIIMAEEEGDPLDSDYEVEKVEAKEEGARILEEFAATHEEDRERWISQGERRILQEFIDKHGDNYDAMFWDTKLNVQQLTKRQLEKKIKKYLVEKAKTKSSRGFGAGSPRSIPASRVNIRASEFVIGTAIVISAELSV
;
A
#
# COMPACT_ATOMS: atom_id res chain seq x y z
N MET A 1 -13.60 5.03 49.86
CA MET A 1 -12.64 5.86 49.11
C MET A 1 -11.73 6.61 50.09
N VAL A 2 -10.47 6.17 50.25
CA VAL A 2 -9.58 6.65 51.33
C VAL A 2 -8.93 8.01 51.01
N ARG A 3 -8.64 8.28 49.73
CA ARG A 3 -7.95 9.50 49.27
C ARG A 3 -8.74 10.77 49.61
N PRO A 4 -8.14 11.79 50.28
CA PRO A 4 -8.81 13.05 50.63
C PRO A 4 -9.46 13.77 49.44
N ILE A 5 -8.78 13.78 48.28
CA ILE A 5 -9.30 14.36 47.03
C ILE A 5 -10.56 13.63 46.54
N ALA A 6 -10.59 12.31 46.64
CA ALA A 6 -11.76 11.52 46.24
C ALA A 6 -12.95 11.80 47.18
N ARG A 7 -12.72 11.94 48.49
CA ARG A 7 -13.74 12.35 49.47
C ARG A 7 -14.29 13.76 49.20
N LYS A 8 -13.42 14.72 48.88
CA LYS A 8 -13.84 16.10 48.50
C LYS A 8 -14.73 16.10 47.25
N LYS A 9 -14.42 15.26 46.25
CA LYS A 9 -15.23 15.12 45.02
C LYS A 9 -16.54 14.34 45.23
N LEU A 10 -16.64 13.51 46.27
CA LEU A 10 -17.90 12.89 46.69
C LEU A 10 -18.80 13.89 47.43
N ARG A 11 -18.22 14.70 48.33
CA ARG A 11 -18.94 15.75 49.08
C ARG A 11 -19.38 16.92 48.20
N ASN A 12 -18.58 17.27 47.19
CA ASN A 12 -18.90 18.29 46.20
C ASN A 12 -18.90 17.70 44.78
N PRO A 13 -20.03 17.12 44.33
CA PRO A 13 -20.13 16.45 43.04
C PRO A 13 -19.98 17.40 41.83
N LYS A 14 -20.14 18.72 42.01
CA LYS A 14 -19.89 19.72 40.95
C LYS A 14 -18.40 19.76 40.53
N LEU A 15 -17.49 19.35 41.41
CA LEU A 15 -16.06 19.21 41.09
C LEU A 15 -15.74 17.94 40.27
N LYS A 16 -16.72 17.05 40.09
CA LYS A 16 -16.53 15.77 39.39
C LYS A 16 -16.91 15.94 37.92
N THR A 17 -15.90 16.13 37.07
CA THR A 17 -16.07 16.09 35.62
C THR A 17 -16.17 14.63 35.15
N THR A 18 -17.41 14.11 35.01
CA THR A 18 -17.63 12.75 34.49
C THR A 18 -17.86 12.78 32.98
N ARG A 19 -17.31 11.79 32.26
CA ARG A 19 -17.57 11.56 30.83
C ARG A 19 -17.98 10.10 30.64
N ARG A 20 -19.07 9.86 29.89
CA ARG A 20 -19.53 8.50 29.54
C ARG A 20 -18.88 8.07 28.23
N THR A 21 -17.71 7.43 28.31
CA THR A 21 -16.93 7.02 27.11
C THR A 21 -16.94 5.52 26.86
N ALA A 22 -17.41 4.69 27.80
CA ALA A 22 -17.37 3.24 27.71
C ALA A 22 -18.06 2.69 26.45
N GLU A 23 -19.26 3.16 26.13
CA GLU A 23 -19.98 2.73 24.92
C GLU A 23 -19.32 3.22 23.63
N LYS A 24 -18.73 4.41 23.65
CA LYS A 24 -18.02 4.97 22.49
C LYS A 24 -16.77 4.14 22.18
N ALA A 25 -16.10 3.62 23.21
CA ALA A 25 -14.92 2.77 23.04
C ALA A 25 -15.25 1.39 22.45
N LYS A 26 -16.47 0.86 22.65
CA LYS A 26 -16.92 -0.41 22.07
C LYS A 26 -17.22 -0.32 20.58
N ARG A 27 -17.63 0.86 20.09
CA ARG A 27 -18.02 1.05 18.68
C ARG A 27 -16.78 1.19 17.81
N VAL A 28 -16.47 0.15 17.04
CA VAL A 28 -15.37 0.18 16.07
C VAL A 28 -15.77 1.06 14.89
N LYS A 29 -14.99 2.11 14.65
CA LYS A 29 -15.16 2.99 13.49
C LYS A 29 -14.25 2.51 12.38
N TYR A 30 -14.76 2.48 11.15
CA TYR A 30 -13.94 2.28 9.97
C TYR A 30 -13.04 3.50 9.74
N THR A 31 -11.73 3.28 9.61
CA THR A 31 -10.71 4.31 9.41
C THR A 31 -9.88 4.12 8.13
N GLY A 32 -10.18 3.10 7.33
CA GLY A 32 -9.40 2.75 6.14
C GLY A 32 -9.82 3.50 4.87
N HIS A 33 -9.46 2.93 3.72
CA HIS A 33 -9.72 3.51 2.40
C HIS A 33 -11.22 3.71 2.12
N PRO A 34 -11.64 4.86 1.54
CA PRO A 34 -13.05 5.13 1.27
C PRO A 34 -13.77 4.05 0.47
N LEU A 35 -13.11 3.41 -0.50
CA LEU A 35 -13.71 2.37 -1.35
C LEU A 35 -14.23 1.16 -0.55
N LEU A 36 -13.53 0.80 0.53
CA LEU A 36 -13.93 -0.34 1.36
C LEU A 36 -14.94 0.05 2.45
N LYS A 37 -15.18 1.34 2.65
CA LYS A 37 -16.10 1.83 3.68
C LYS A 37 -17.54 1.39 3.41
N GLU A 38 -17.91 1.30 2.14
CA GLU A 38 -19.25 0.87 1.70
C GLU A 38 -19.50 -0.60 2.06
N LYS A 39 -18.49 -1.44 1.89
CA LYS A 39 -18.53 -2.87 2.21
C LYS A 39 -18.28 -3.17 3.70
N TRP A 40 -18.02 -2.16 4.53
CA TRP A 40 -17.73 -2.35 5.95
C TRP A 40 -18.99 -2.43 6.82
N ASN A 41 -19.31 -3.63 7.32
CA ASN A 41 -20.43 -3.82 8.23
C ASN A 41 -20.03 -3.60 9.70
N ARG A 42 -20.78 -2.76 10.43
CA ARG A 42 -20.52 -2.48 11.86
C ARG A 42 -21.03 -3.57 12.81
N SER A 43 -21.92 -4.45 12.35
CA SER A 43 -22.45 -5.55 13.18
C SER A 43 -21.46 -6.72 13.29
N LEU A 44 -20.61 -6.89 12.28
CA LEU A 44 -19.62 -7.97 12.22
C LEU A 44 -18.35 -7.61 12.97
N THR A 45 -17.60 -8.64 13.34
CA THR A 45 -16.26 -8.45 13.91
C THR A 45 -15.29 -7.92 12.85
N VAL A 46 -14.22 -7.26 13.30
CA VAL A 46 -13.15 -6.79 12.39
C VAL A 46 -12.59 -7.95 11.58
N THR A 47 -12.36 -9.10 12.21
CA THR A 47 -11.81 -10.29 11.55
C THR A 47 -12.73 -10.84 10.45
N GLU A 48 -14.04 -10.88 10.69
CA GLU A 48 -15.04 -11.31 9.70
C GLU A 48 -15.16 -10.31 8.55
N ASN A 49 -15.14 -9.00 8.84
CA ASN A 49 -15.16 -7.99 7.78
C ASN A 49 -13.95 -8.09 6.86
N TYR A 50 -12.74 -8.25 7.41
CA TYR A 50 -11.54 -8.44 6.58
C TYR A 50 -11.65 -9.72 5.75
N ARG A 51 -12.15 -10.81 6.34
CA ARG A 51 -12.41 -12.06 5.62
C ARG A 51 -13.37 -11.87 4.45
N ASN A 52 -14.46 -11.12 4.63
CA ASN A 52 -15.45 -10.77 3.59
C ASN A 52 -14.99 -9.72 2.57
N LEU A 53 -13.80 -9.14 2.77
CA LEU A 53 -13.17 -8.25 1.79
C LEU A 53 -12.04 -8.98 1.02
N GLY A 54 -11.75 -10.24 1.33
CA GLY A 54 -10.63 -11.00 0.81
C GLY A 54 -9.29 -10.58 1.41
N LEU A 55 -9.32 -9.87 2.55
CA LEU A 55 -8.13 -9.31 3.20
C LEU A 55 -7.77 -10.10 4.47
N VAL A 56 -6.48 -10.15 4.76
CA VAL A 56 -5.97 -10.78 5.98
C VAL A 56 -6.07 -9.80 7.15
N SER A 57 -6.68 -10.24 8.25
CA SER A 57 -6.79 -9.42 9.47
C SER A 57 -5.51 -9.38 10.31
N ARG A 58 -4.72 -10.46 10.29
CA ARG A 58 -3.44 -10.61 11.01
C ARG A 58 -2.47 -11.41 10.17
N VAL A 59 -1.26 -10.86 9.98
CA VAL A 59 -0.22 -11.46 9.13
C VAL A 59 0.39 -12.72 9.78
N ASN A 60 0.73 -12.66 11.07
CA ASN A 60 1.49 -13.72 11.75
C ASN A 60 0.59 -14.86 12.29
N GLY A 61 -0.57 -15.10 11.67
CA GLY A 61 -1.55 -16.08 12.12
C GLY A 61 -2.35 -15.68 13.37
N VAL A 62 -3.37 -16.47 13.68
CA VAL A 62 -4.22 -16.27 14.85
C VAL A 62 -3.82 -17.27 15.94
N ARG A 63 -3.54 -16.78 17.15
CA ARG A 63 -3.35 -17.63 18.31
C ARG A 63 -4.70 -18.06 18.88
N GLY A 64 -4.91 -19.36 19.02
CA GLY A 64 -6.15 -19.95 19.54
C GLY A 64 -7.12 -20.38 18.43
N GLY A 65 -8.35 -20.73 18.81
CA GLY A 65 -9.38 -21.15 17.87
C GLY A 65 -9.98 -19.98 17.08
N VAL A 66 -10.24 -20.22 15.80
CA VAL A 66 -11.04 -19.33 14.94
C VAL A 66 -12.49 -19.79 14.90
N VAL A 67 -13.42 -18.84 14.72
CA VAL A 67 -14.83 -19.14 14.52
C VAL A 67 -14.97 -19.92 13.21
N LYS A 68 -15.42 -21.17 13.30
CA LYS A 68 -15.71 -22.00 12.14
C LYS A 68 -17.15 -21.77 11.72
N ASP A 69 -17.36 -21.61 10.41
CA ASP A 69 -18.70 -21.56 9.86
C ASP A 69 -19.31 -22.96 9.99
N LEU A 70 -20.37 -23.09 10.80
CA LEU A 70 -21.02 -24.38 11.06
C LEU A 70 -21.67 -24.96 9.80
N PHE A 71 -22.04 -24.08 8.87
CA PHE A 71 -22.60 -24.41 7.57
C PHE A 71 -21.60 -23.96 6.51
N ALA A 72 -20.53 -24.72 6.36
CA ALA A 72 -19.64 -24.54 5.21
C ALA A 72 -20.46 -24.77 3.94
N LYS A 73 -20.56 -23.75 3.07
CA LYS A 73 -20.98 -23.99 1.69
C LYS A 73 -20.04 -25.06 1.13
N PRO A 74 -20.53 -26.08 0.42
CA PRO A 74 -19.66 -27.06 -0.21
C PRO A 74 -18.65 -26.28 -1.05
N LYS A 75 -17.37 -26.39 -0.70
CA LYS A 75 -16.31 -25.87 -1.56
C LYS A 75 -16.53 -26.57 -2.89
N GLN A 76 -16.76 -25.81 -3.96
CA GLN A 76 -16.61 -26.35 -5.30
C GLN A 76 -15.17 -26.84 -5.34
N GLN A 77 -15.02 -28.16 -5.34
CA GLN A 77 -13.73 -28.80 -5.56
C GLN A 77 -13.32 -28.33 -6.96
N GLU A 78 -12.27 -27.50 -7.04
CA GLU A 78 -11.50 -27.40 -8.27
C GLU A 78 -11.12 -28.83 -8.65
N GLU A 79 -11.41 -29.17 -9.89
CA GLU A 79 -11.48 -30.53 -10.42
C GLU A 79 -10.29 -31.37 -9.94
N GLU A 80 -10.60 -32.45 -9.22
CA GLU A 80 -9.67 -33.51 -8.94
C GLU A 80 -9.22 -34.07 -10.29
N GLY A 81 -7.97 -33.77 -10.67
CA GLY A 81 -7.32 -34.34 -11.82
C GLY A 81 -7.51 -35.85 -11.85
N GLU A 82 -7.93 -36.32 -13.03
CA GLU A 82 -8.18 -37.71 -13.35
C GLU A 82 -7.05 -38.62 -12.83
N LYS A 83 -7.41 -39.82 -12.36
CA LYS A 83 -6.46 -40.92 -12.11
C LYS A 83 -5.89 -41.41 -13.45
N GLY A 84 -5.04 -40.59 -14.06
CA GLY A 84 -4.12 -40.95 -15.13
C GLY A 84 -2.72 -41.17 -14.54
N GLU A 85 -1.92 -41.97 -15.23
CA GLU A 85 -0.56 -42.36 -14.84
C GLU A 85 0.28 -41.17 -14.35
N LEU A 86 0.97 -41.37 -13.21
CA LEU A 86 1.78 -40.33 -12.57
C LEU A 86 2.87 -39.87 -13.53
N THR A 87 2.84 -38.59 -13.94
CA THR A 87 3.91 -37.98 -14.74
C THR A 87 5.18 -37.86 -13.89
N GLU A 88 6.37 -37.84 -14.53
CA GLU A 88 7.68 -37.79 -13.84
C GLU A 88 7.78 -36.68 -12.77
N GLU A 89 7.09 -35.57 -12.97
CA GLU A 89 7.02 -34.43 -12.04
C GLU A 89 6.23 -34.76 -10.76
N GLN A 90 5.16 -35.55 -10.88
CA GLN A 90 4.39 -36.01 -9.72
C GLN A 90 5.19 -37.05 -8.91
N VAL A 91 6.02 -37.86 -9.59
CA VAL A 91 6.95 -38.78 -8.95
C VAL A 91 8.05 -38.01 -8.20
N LYS A 92 8.65 -36.97 -8.82
CA LYS A 92 9.64 -36.09 -8.16
C LYS A 92 9.10 -35.42 -6.90
N LYS A 93 7.83 -35.00 -6.89
CA LYS A 93 7.18 -34.36 -5.73
C LYS A 93 6.77 -35.35 -4.63
N ALA A 94 6.54 -36.62 -4.97
CA ALA A 94 6.18 -37.66 -4.02
C ALA A 94 7.38 -38.26 -3.27
N ILE A 95 8.60 -38.12 -3.81
CA ILE A 95 9.82 -38.67 -3.20
C ILE A 95 10.25 -37.78 -2.01
N PRO A 96 10.44 -38.36 -0.80
CA PRO A 96 10.97 -37.61 0.33
C PRO A 96 12.40 -37.08 0.08
N LYS A 97 12.74 -35.92 0.66
CA LYS A 97 14.06 -35.27 0.49
C LYS A 97 15.21 -36.24 0.85
N GLY A 98 16.19 -36.35 -0.04
CA GLY A 98 17.35 -37.24 0.11
C GLY A 98 17.16 -38.69 -0.36
N TYR A 99 15.98 -39.05 -0.87
CA TYR A 99 15.70 -40.33 -1.50
C TYR A 99 15.58 -40.17 -3.03
N GLY A 100 15.82 -41.24 -3.77
CA GLY A 100 15.67 -41.28 -5.23
C GLY A 100 15.10 -42.62 -5.69
N ILE A 101 14.26 -42.59 -6.73
CA ILE A 101 13.74 -43.79 -7.37
C ILE A 101 14.67 -44.13 -8.54
N ILE A 102 15.06 -45.40 -8.62
CA ILE A 102 15.93 -45.90 -9.68
C ILE A 102 15.07 -46.72 -10.65
N GLU A 103 14.99 -46.28 -11.90
CA GLU A 103 14.41 -47.06 -12.99
C GLU A 103 15.48 -47.99 -13.55
N ARG A 104 15.17 -49.29 -13.59
CA ARG A 104 16.05 -50.34 -14.13
C ARG A 104 15.37 -51.04 -15.28
N ASP A 105 16.15 -51.37 -16.30
CA ASP A 105 15.71 -52.22 -17.40
C ASP A 105 15.61 -53.68 -16.96
N GLU A 106 14.99 -54.52 -17.80
CA GLU A 106 14.79 -55.96 -17.58
C GLU A 106 16.12 -56.73 -17.36
N GLU A 107 17.24 -56.17 -17.82
CA GLU A 107 18.60 -56.72 -17.63
C GLU A 107 19.28 -56.23 -16.34
N GLY A 108 18.60 -55.43 -15.51
CA GLY A 108 19.10 -54.93 -14.23
C GLY A 108 20.06 -53.73 -14.34
N ASN A 109 20.23 -53.18 -15.54
CA ASN A 109 21.00 -51.96 -15.77
C ASN A 109 20.18 -50.73 -15.35
N VAL A 110 20.84 -49.75 -14.73
CA VAL A 110 20.20 -48.50 -14.29
C VAL A 110 20.07 -47.56 -15.48
N VAL A 111 18.84 -47.19 -15.83
CA VAL A 111 18.56 -46.27 -16.93
C VAL A 111 18.46 -44.84 -16.43
N ASN A 112 17.62 -44.61 -15.42
CA ASN A 112 17.36 -43.27 -14.90
C ASN A 112 17.32 -43.26 -13.36
N ILE A 113 17.83 -42.17 -12.78
CA ILE A 113 17.76 -41.88 -11.35
C ILE A 113 16.90 -40.63 -11.19
N ILE A 114 15.67 -40.80 -10.70
CA ILE A 114 14.74 -39.70 -10.44
C ILE A 114 14.92 -39.29 -8.98
N MET A 115 15.51 -38.11 -8.78
CA MET A 115 15.67 -37.49 -7.45
C MET A 115 14.54 -36.50 -7.18
N ALA A 116 14.22 -36.31 -5.89
CA ALA A 116 13.27 -35.28 -5.48
C ALA A 116 13.73 -33.89 -5.93
N GLU A 117 12.78 -33.07 -6.39
CA GLU A 117 13.05 -31.67 -6.72
C GLU A 117 13.36 -30.92 -5.42
N GLU A 118 14.58 -30.38 -5.34
CA GLU A 118 15.03 -29.61 -4.20
C GLU A 118 14.30 -28.26 -4.21
N GLU A 119 13.24 -28.14 -3.40
CA GLU A 119 12.67 -26.83 -3.08
C GLU A 119 13.81 -25.94 -2.59
N GLY A 120 14.13 -24.90 -3.36
CA GLY A 120 15.19 -23.95 -3.06
C GLY A 120 15.09 -23.42 -1.62
N ASP A 121 16.25 -23.08 -1.06
CA ASP A 121 16.38 -22.64 0.32
C ASP A 121 15.35 -21.52 0.62
N PRO A 122 14.45 -21.64 1.62
CA PRO A 122 13.38 -20.67 1.86
C PRO A 122 13.85 -19.24 2.20
N LEU A 123 15.17 -19.05 2.32
CA LEU A 123 15.84 -17.79 2.61
C LEU A 123 16.49 -17.15 1.37
N ASP A 124 16.52 -17.83 0.22
CA ASP A 124 17.01 -17.24 -1.02
C ASP A 124 15.94 -16.29 -1.59
N SER A 125 16.29 -15.00 -1.64
CA SER A 125 15.37 -13.86 -1.49
C SER A 125 14.58 -13.46 -2.73
N ASP A 126 14.32 -14.40 -3.64
CA ASP A 126 13.84 -14.10 -4.99
C ASP A 126 12.56 -14.88 -5.33
N TYR A 127 11.81 -15.31 -4.30
CA TYR A 127 10.49 -15.92 -4.48
C TYR A 127 9.54 -14.93 -5.15
N GLU A 128 9.39 -15.03 -6.47
CA GLU A 128 8.32 -14.41 -7.23
C GLU A 128 7.01 -15.08 -6.80
N VAL A 129 6.33 -14.47 -5.83
CA VAL A 129 4.98 -14.90 -5.44
C VAL A 129 4.07 -14.68 -6.65
N GLU A 130 3.61 -15.78 -7.25
CA GLU A 130 2.64 -15.74 -8.34
C GLU A 130 1.43 -14.89 -7.94
N LYS A 131 1.04 -13.95 -8.80
CA LYS A 131 -0.11 -13.08 -8.56
C LYS A 131 -1.38 -13.91 -8.67
N VAL A 132 -1.91 -14.32 -7.52
CA VAL A 132 -3.21 -15.01 -7.44
C VAL A 132 -4.32 -14.00 -7.67
N GLU A 133 -5.31 -14.35 -8.48
CA GLU A 133 -6.50 -13.51 -8.69
C GLU A 133 -7.24 -13.27 -7.36
N ALA A 134 -7.70 -12.03 -7.16
CA ALA A 134 -8.46 -11.65 -5.98
C ALA A 134 -9.73 -12.50 -5.84
N LYS A 135 -9.78 -13.29 -4.77
CA LYS A 135 -10.92 -14.17 -4.45
C LYS A 135 -12.23 -13.42 -4.21
N GLU A 136 -12.13 -12.15 -3.78
CA GLU A 136 -13.28 -11.36 -3.36
C GLU A 136 -13.24 -9.95 -3.94
N GLU A 137 -14.43 -9.36 -4.11
CA GLU A 137 -14.59 -8.05 -4.75
C GLU A 137 -13.86 -6.91 -4.02
N GLY A 138 -13.68 -7.00 -2.70
CA GLY A 138 -12.99 -5.97 -1.91
C GLY A 138 -11.51 -5.86 -2.27
N ALA A 139 -10.83 -7.00 -2.37
CA ALA A 139 -9.44 -7.10 -2.80
C ALA A 139 -9.28 -6.65 -4.25
N ARG A 140 -10.18 -7.09 -5.15
CA ARG A 140 -10.18 -6.70 -6.56
C ARG A 140 -10.23 -5.18 -6.75
N ILE A 141 -11.14 -4.49 -6.04
CA ILE A 141 -11.25 -3.02 -6.12
C ILE A 141 -9.95 -2.34 -5.67
N LEU A 142 -9.26 -2.89 -4.68
CA LEU A 142 -7.98 -2.33 -4.21
C LEU A 142 -6.84 -2.59 -5.19
N GLU A 143 -6.80 -3.75 -5.82
CA GLU A 143 -5.82 -4.09 -6.85
C GLU A 143 -5.98 -3.19 -8.08
N GLU A 144 -7.22 -3.02 -8.56
CA GLU A 144 -7.55 -2.09 -9.64
C GLU A 144 -7.16 -0.65 -9.28
N PHE A 145 -7.42 -0.23 -8.03
CA PHE A 145 -7.03 1.09 -7.53
C PHE A 145 -5.51 1.27 -7.47
N ALA A 146 -4.77 0.27 -6.95
CA ALA A 146 -3.32 0.31 -6.89
C ALA A 146 -2.72 0.38 -8.30
N ALA A 147 -3.18 -0.47 -9.22
CA ALA A 147 -2.71 -0.49 -10.61
C ALA A 147 -2.94 0.84 -11.35
N THR A 148 -4.03 1.55 -11.04
CA THR A 148 -4.35 2.84 -11.68
C THR A 148 -3.67 4.04 -11.03
N HIS A 149 -3.42 4.00 -9.72
CA HIS A 149 -2.98 5.17 -8.94
C HIS A 149 -1.51 5.11 -8.49
N GLU A 150 -0.70 4.22 -9.06
CA GLU A 150 0.76 4.27 -8.95
C GLU A 150 1.32 5.41 -9.81
N GLU A 151 1.15 6.64 -9.32
CA GLU A 151 1.81 7.81 -9.91
C GLU A 151 3.28 7.87 -9.46
N ASP A 152 4.18 7.42 -10.33
CA ASP A 152 5.62 7.64 -10.18
C ASP A 152 5.94 9.14 -10.25
N ARG A 153 6.02 9.77 -9.08
CA ARG A 153 6.40 11.19 -8.99
C ARG A 153 7.87 11.35 -9.30
N GLU A 154 8.16 11.88 -10.49
CA GLU A 154 9.51 12.30 -10.85
C GLU A 154 10.04 13.34 -9.84
N ARG A 155 11.24 13.09 -9.31
CA ARG A 155 11.89 14.05 -8.43
C ARG A 155 12.34 15.27 -9.24
N TRP A 156 11.74 16.43 -9.01
CA TRP A 156 12.15 17.69 -9.65
C TRP A 156 13.48 18.24 -9.10
N ILE A 157 14.16 19.11 -9.86
CA ILE A 157 15.39 19.80 -9.42
C ILE A 157 15.03 21.17 -8.83
N SER A 158 15.65 21.51 -7.70
CA SER A 158 15.43 22.81 -7.04
C SER A 158 15.88 23.98 -7.93
N GLN A 159 15.31 25.18 -7.74
CA GLN A 159 15.68 26.34 -8.55
C GLN A 159 17.15 26.75 -8.38
N GLY A 160 17.68 26.70 -7.15
CA GLY A 160 19.09 27.05 -6.88
C GLY A 160 20.05 26.07 -7.55
N GLU A 161 19.74 24.78 -7.49
CA GLU A 161 20.53 23.75 -8.16
C GLU A 161 20.51 23.91 -9.68
N ARG A 162 19.37 24.28 -10.28
CA ARG A 162 19.31 24.60 -11.72
C ARG A 162 20.24 25.75 -12.12
N ARG A 163 20.37 26.78 -11.30
CA ARG A 163 21.29 27.91 -11.57
C ARG A 163 22.74 27.45 -11.54
N ILE A 164 23.12 26.74 -10.47
CA ILE A 164 24.49 26.24 -10.32
C ILE A 164 24.85 25.28 -11.45
N LEU A 165 23.95 24.36 -11.83
CA LEU A 165 24.18 23.43 -12.95
C LEU A 165 24.28 24.15 -14.29
N GLN A 166 23.48 25.19 -14.52
CA GLN A 166 23.59 26.03 -15.70
C GLN A 166 24.95 26.74 -15.73
N GLU A 167 25.41 27.29 -14.60
CA GLU A 167 26.74 27.92 -14.50
C GLU A 167 27.89 26.94 -14.73
N PHE A 168 27.77 25.70 -14.28
CA PHE A 168 28.74 24.65 -14.59
C PHE A 168 28.85 24.40 -16.11
N ILE A 169 27.71 24.29 -16.78
CA ILE A 169 27.64 24.09 -18.24
C ILE A 169 28.23 25.30 -18.97
N ASP A 170 27.89 26.51 -18.54
CA ASP A 170 28.34 27.75 -19.19
C ASP A 170 29.86 27.96 -19.03
N LYS A 171 30.47 27.52 -17.91
CA LYS A 171 31.92 27.67 -17.68
C LYS A 171 32.77 26.52 -18.23
N HIS A 172 32.35 25.28 -18.01
CA HIS A 172 33.18 24.09 -18.24
C HIS A 172 32.68 23.20 -19.37
N GLY A 173 31.49 23.46 -19.92
CA GLY A 173 30.89 22.63 -20.97
C GLY A 173 30.60 21.21 -20.47
N ASP A 174 31.20 20.20 -21.13
CA ASP A 174 31.04 18.78 -20.79
C ASP A 174 32.21 18.21 -19.96
N ASN A 175 33.15 19.05 -19.51
CA ASN A 175 34.36 18.61 -18.82
C ASN A 175 34.12 18.43 -17.30
N TYR A 176 33.67 17.25 -16.88
CA TYR A 176 33.38 16.96 -15.47
C TYR A 176 34.61 16.99 -14.54
N ASP A 177 35.81 16.72 -15.08
CA ASP A 177 37.06 16.82 -14.32
C ASP A 177 37.35 18.26 -13.92
N ALA A 178 37.11 19.21 -14.82
CA ALA A 178 37.29 20.64 -14.54
C ALA A 178 36.23 21.15 -13.54
N MET A 179 34.98 20.70 -13.68
CA MET A 179 33.91 21.03 -12.73
C MET A 179 34.19 20.50 -11.32
N PHE A 180 34.82 19.32 -11.21
CA PHE A 180 35.19 18.74 -9.92
C PHE A 180 36.24 19.60 -9.19
N TRP A 181 37.24 20.08 -9.94
CA TRP A 181 38.30 20.93 -9.41
C TRP A 181 37.91 22.42 -9.25
N ASP A 182 36.72 22.83 -9.68
CA ASP A 182 36.23 24.21 -9.50
C ASP A 182 35.81 24.46 -8.05
N THR A 183 36.72 25.06 -7.27
CA THR A 183 36.49 25.38 -5.86
C THR A 183 35.43 26.45 -5.61
N LYS A 184 35.09 27.27 -6.61
CA LYS A 184 34.12 28.37 -6.45
C LYS A 184 32.69 27.90 -6.73
N LEU A 185 32.50 27.06 -7.74
CA LEU A 185 31.18 26.50 -8.06
C LEU A 185 30.90 25.21 -7.28
N ASN A 186 31.89 24.34 -7.10
CA ASN A 186 31.75 23.07 -6.39
C ASN A 186 31.99 23.20 -4.87
N VAL A 187 31.33 24.18 -4.24
CA VAL A 187 31.45 24.43 -2.78
C VAL A 187 31.08 23.19 -1.96
N GLN A 188 30.13 22.39 -2.47
CA GLN A 188 29.65 21.17 -1.83
C GLN A 188 30.57 19.95 -2.05
N GLN A 189 31.69 20.12 -2.74
CA GLN A 189 32.66 19.04 -3.00
C GLN A 189 32.00 17.81 -3.66
N LEU A 190 31.09 18.04 -4.61
CA LEU A 190 30.44 17.00 -5.37
C LEU A 190 31.46 16.21 -6.18
N THR A 191 31.32 14.89 -6.17
CA THR A 191 32.14 13.99 -6.99
C THR A 191 31.80 14.11 -8.46
N LYS A 192 32.74 13.75 -9.35
CA LYS A 192 32.56 13.76 -10.82
C LYS A 192 31.27 13.05 -11.26
N ARG A 193 31.01 11.85 -10.73
CA ARG A 193 29.82 11.04 -11.03
C ARG A 193 28.52 11.69 -10.54
N GLN A 194 28.56 12.42 -9.42
CA GLN A 194 27.39 13.15 -8.93
C GLN A 194 27.07 14.35 -9.82
N LEU A 195 28.10 15.10 -10.23
CA LEU A 195 27.95 16.21 -11.19
C LEU A 195 27.36 15.72 -12.51
N GLU A 196 27.90 14.62 -13.05
CA GLU A 196 27.40 13.96 -14.26
C GLU A 196 25.91 13.59 -14.13
N LYS A 197 25.51 12.90 -13.06
CA LYS A 197 24.09 12.53 -12.82
C LYS A 197 23.18 13.75 -12.72
N LYS A 198 23.61 14.80 -12.02
CA LYS A 198 22.83 16.03 -11.84
C LYS A 198 22.66 16.80 -13.14
N ILE A 199 23.73 16.95 -13.92
CA ILE A 199 23.70 17.61 -15.23
C ILE A 199 22.81 16.82 -16.20
N LYS A 200 22.96 15.49 -16.27
CA LYS A 200 22.08 14.63 -17.08
C LYS A 200 20.61 14.84 -16.74
N LYS A 201 20.27 14.82 -15.45
CA LYS A 201 18.91 15.07 -14.98
C LYS A 201 18.42 16.48 -15.35
N TYR A 202 19.28 17.49 -15.22
CA TYR A 202 18.99 18.87 -15.60
C TYR A 202 18.71 19.03 -17.09
N LEU A 203 19.49 18.39 -17.96
CA LEU A 203 19.27 18.40 -19.40
C LEU A 203 17.94 17.76 -19.79
N VAL A 204 17.57 16.63 -19.16
CA VAL A 204 16.26 16.00 -19.34
C VAL A 204 15.12 16.94 -18.94
N GLU A 205 15.21 17.59 -17.78
CA GLU A 205 14.21 18.56 -17.33
C GLU A 205 14.13 19.79 -18.25
N LYS A 206 15.28 20.30 -18.72
CA LYS A 206 15.37 21.42 -19.66
C LYS A 206 14.75 21.06 -21.01
N ALA A 207 14.96 19.84 -21.51
CA ALA A 207 14.33 19.34 -22.73
C ALA A 207 12.81 19.24 -22.58
N LYS A 208 12.31 18.67 -21.48
CA LYS A 208 10.87 18.60 -21.18
C LYS A 208 10.22 19.99 -21.15
N THR A 209 10.84 20.96 -20.48
CA THR A 209 10.32 22.34 -20.42
C THR A 209 10.38 23.07 -21.77
N LYS A 210 11.33 22.76 -22.64
CA LYS A 210 11.40 23.32 -24.00
C LYS A 210 10.29 22.74 -24.88
N SER A 211 10.04 21.43 -24.77
CA SER A 211 8.94 20.75 -25.47
C SER A 211 7.56 21.28 -25.07
N SER A 212 7.34 21.57 -23.79
CA SER A 212 6.04 22.10 -23.31
C SER A 212 5.81 23.57 -23.68
N ARG A 213 6.87 24.39 -23.82
CA ARG A 213 6.75 25.78 -24.29
C ARG A 213 6.51 25.91 -25.80
N GLY A 214 6.74 24.84 -26.58
CA GLY A 214 6.50 24.80 -28.02
C GLY A 214 5.05 24.54 -28.43
N PHE A 215 4.20 24.09 -27.51
CA PHE A 215 2.76 23.86 -27.71
C PHE A 215 1.94 24.80 -26.82
N GLY A 216 1.60 25.99 -27.34
CA GLY A 216 0.59 26.87 -26.75
C GLY A 216 0.98 27.55 -25.43
N ALA A 217 1.01 28.87 -25.43
CA ALA A 217 1.19 29.70 -24.24
C ALA A 217 0.10 29.44 -23.18
N GLY A 218 0.39 28.53 -22.24
CA GLY A 218 -0.38 28.31 -21.03
C GLY A 218 0.58 28.27 -19.84
N SER A 219 0.85 29.42 -19.25
CA SER A 219 1.62 29.55 -18.01
C SER A 219 1.13 28.53 -16.96
N PRO A 220 2.02 27.77 -16.28
CA PRO A 220 1.60 27.01 -15.12
C PRO A 220 1.12 28.01 -14.08
N ARG A 221 -0.20 27.99 -13.81
CA ARG A 221 -0.84 28.86 -12.81
C ARG A 221 -0.01 28.80 -11.52
N SER A 222 0.69 29.89 -11.19
CA SER A 222 1.20 30.06 -9.84
C SER A 222 -0.02 30.06 -8.94
N ILE A 223 -0.16 29.06 -8.08
CA ILE A 223 -1.17 29.07 -7.03
C ILE A 223 -0.85 30.33 -6.19
N PRO A 224 -1.72 31.36 -6.17
CA PRO A 224 -1.45 32.51 -5.33
C PRO A 224 -1.53 32.04 -3.88
N ALA A 225 -0.45 32.27 -3.14
CA ALA A 225 -0.44 32.13 -1.69
C ALA A 225 -1.34 33.22 -1.07
N SER A 226 -2.65 32.99 -1.06
CA SER A 226 -3.56 33.82 -0.29
C SER A 226 -4.78 33.04 0.23
N ARG A 227 -4.96 33.15 1.55
CA ARG A 227 -6.16 32.82 2.36
C ARG A 227 -6.54 31.35 2.53
N VAL A 228 -5.80 30.69 3.41
CA VAL A 228 -6.44 29.88 4.46
C VAL A 228 -7.10 30.86 5.43
N ASN A 229 -8.43 30.91 5.44
CA ASN A 229 -9.23 31.42 6.56
C ASN A 229 -10.64 30.84 6.45
N ILE A 230 -10.78 29.55 6.77
CA ILE A 230 -12.09 28.98 7.10
C ILE A 230 -12.25 29.23 8.60
N ARG A 231 -12.85 30.37 8.93
CA ARG A 231 -13.24 30.72 10.29
C ARG A 231 -14.57 30.04 10.57
N ALA A 232 -14.56 29.08 11.48
CA ALA A 232 -15.74 28.50 12.08
C ALA A 232 -16.33 29.49 13.10
N SER A 233 -17.60 29.87 12.90
CA SER A 233 -18.58 30.52 13.81
C SER A 233 -19.44 31.45 12.92
N GLU A 234 -20.76 31.32 12.79
CA GLU A 234 -21.75 31.47 13.85
C GLU A 234 -23.10 30.81 13.49
N PHE A 235 -23.67 30.16 14.50
CA PHE A 235 -25.09 29.83 14.72
C PHE A 235 -25.82 31.18 14.93
N VAL A 236 -27.03 31.50 14.44
CA VAL A 236 -28.41 31.26 14.95
C VAL A 236 -29.29 32.20 14.08
N ILE A 237 -30.50 31.93 13.56
CA ILE A 237 -31.89 31.95 14.11
C ILE A 237 -32.74 31.72 12.84
N GLY A 238 -33.57 30.69 12.69
CA GLY A 238 -34.87 30.56 13.34
C GLY A 238 -35.99 31.17 12.50
N THR A 239 -36.65 30.38 11.66
CA THR A 239 -38.06 30.62 11.31
C THR A 239 -38.70 29.31 10.88
N ALA A 240 -39.69 28.90 11.67
CA ALA A 240 -40.54 27.76 11.45
C ALA A 240 -41.57 28.06 10.35
N ILE A 241 -41.84 27.10 9.46
CA ILE A 241 -43.16 26.98 8.83
C ILE A 241 -43.61 25.53 8.96
N VAL A 242 -44.83 25.42 9.44
CA VAL A 242 -45.53 24.26 9.96
C VAL A 242 -46.20 23.50 8.81
N ILE A 243 -46.21 22.18 9.03
CA ILE A 243 -47.03 21.10 8.45
C ILE A 243 -48.45 21.54 8.04
N SER A 244 -48.93 21.06 6.88
CA SER A 244 -50.30 20.52 6.75
C SER A 244 -50.40 19.58 5.57
N ALA A 245 -50.85 18.37 5.89
CA ALA A 245 -51.32 17.35 4.98
C ALA A 245 -52.76 17.66 4.56
N GLU A 246 -53.16 17.28 3.35
CA GLU A 246 -54.56 16.95 3.07
C GLU A 246 -54.68 15.96 1.92
N LEU A 247 -55.43 14.89 2.21
CA LEU A 247 -55.92 13.84 1.32
C LEU A 247 -57.17 14.33 0.54
N SER A 248 -57.60 13.50 -0.42
CA SER A 248 -58.87 13.50 -1.17
C SER A 248 -58.81 14.27 -2.51
N VAL A 249 -59.17 13.74 -3.68
CA VAL A 249 -60.06 12.64 -4.12
C VAL A 249 -59.36 11.85 -5.24
#